data_AF-A0A514XK35-F1
#
_entry.id   AF-A0A514XK35-F1
#
_cell.length_a   1.000
_cell.length_b   1.000
_cell.length_c   1.000
_cell.angle_alpha   90.00
_cell.angle_beta   90.00
_cell.angle_gamma   90.00
#
_symmetry.space_group_name_H-M   'P 1'
#
loop_
_entity.id
_entity.type
_entity.pdbx_description
1 polymer ?
#
loop_
_entity_poly.entity_id
_entity_poly.type
_entity_poly.pdbx_seq_one_letter_code
_entity_poly.pdbx_strand_id
1 'polypeptide(L)'
;MILNYLNRQIEEIQQSRVLRIYGFFLVVVHFLTFYFWNHNVAFDFYMNSAPSPLCWSFMEDCSFWRFPNRTAAMVSLWAYLGLAIAIFVLMLKGRARIAYFGLIALFLVKYGFLLIDYRLMGNYHYMPFIIGIVYLFFPRKEIFIKVLIVTFYCAAGLLKLRNLEWMTGGAIYDVGTWPSWLVVIACSAVIYLEVGLSWFLLGRRSWMAWTVFGFFILFHASSWYWVGYYYPTTMSCLLPIFPLSWIWGEASSKAQVKNQETHWALVTVVLLFWAAQFYPLLLSKDAAVTGEGRVLSLNMYDARVECDHIMIAEYKDRYEEFASGLQPSAMRIRCEPYLYFSRAKAACESLKDQPDFKNVRLSLMVRRQTDAEFKEIVNIKDFCTGNYQFNSFGRNEWIQW
;
A
#
# COMPACT_ATOMS: atom_id res chain seq x y z
N MET A 1 -1.74 -28.10 19.02
CA MET A 1 -2.31 -27.86 17.67
C MET A 1 -1.53 -26.80 16.89
N ILE A 2 -1.37 -25.57 17.41
CA ILE A 2 -0.67 -24.46 16.73
C ILE A 2 0.79 -24.79 16.38
N LEU A 3 1.58 -25.33 17.32
CA LEU A 3 2.98 -25.69 17.04
C LEU A 3 3.13 -26.73 15.93
N ASN A 4 2.24 -27.73 15.89
CA ASN A 4 2.22 -28.74 14.82
C ASN A 4 1.88 -28.11 13.47
N TYR A 5 0.94 -27.15 13.46
CA TYR A 5 0.62 -26.40 12.24
C TYR A 5 1.82 -25.60 11.73
N LEU A 6 2.48 -24.85 12.61
CA LEU A 6 3.67 -24.06 12.26
C LEU A 6 4.83 -24.94 11.79
N ASN A 7 5.06 -26.09 12.44
CA ASN A 7 6.08 -27.05 11.99
C ASN A 7 5.80 -27.53 10.56
N ARG A 8 4.54 -27.83 10.21
CA ARG A 8 4.17 -28.18 8.83
C ARG A 8 4.45 -27.03 7.84
N GLN A 9 4.21 -25.77 8.24
CA GLN A 9 4.53 -24.62 7.38
C GLN A 9 6.04 -24.51 7.12
N ILE A 10 6.86 -24.78 8.14
CA ILE A 10 8.32 -24.74 8.06
C ILE A 10 8.85 -25.91 7.22
N GLU A 11 8.31 -27.11 7.41
CA GLU A 11 8.66 -28.31 6.62
C GLU A 11 8.38 -28.09 5.13
N GLU A 12 7.23 -27.50 4.77
CA GLU A 12 6.91 -27.16 3.37
C GLU A 12 7.98 -26.24 2.76
N ILE A 13 8.40 -25.20 3.51
CA ILE A 13 9.46 -24.30 3.06
C ILE A 13 10.79 -25.05 2.94
N GLN A 14 11.16 -25.89 3.91
CA GLN A 14 12.42 -26.64 3.89
C GLN A 14 12.53 -27.59 2.70
N GLN A 15 11.44 -28.28 2.38
CA GLN A 15 11.39 -29.26 1.30
C GLN A 15 11.40 -28.60 -0.08
N SER A 16 10.76 -27.42 -0.23
CA SER A 16 10.69 -26.73 -1.52
C SER A 16 11.88 -25.80 -1.76
N ARG A 17 12.70 -26.09 -2.78
CA ARG A 17 13.76 -25.18 -3.25
C ARG A 17 13.18 -23.83 -3.70
N VAL A 18 12.01 -23.85 -4.36
CA VAL A 18 11.28 -22.66 -4.82
C VAL A 18 10.96 -21.74 -3.65
N LEU A 19 10.36 -22.29 -2.58
CA LEU A 19 9.95 -21.49 -1.42
C LEU A 19 11.13 -20.97 -0.61
N ARG A 20 12.21 -21.76 -0.44
CA ARG A 20 13.44 -21.27 0.19
C ARG A 20 14.00 -20.05 -0.54
N ILE A 21 14.06 -20.12 -1.87
CA ILE A 21 14.61 -19.03 -2.67
C ILE A 21 13.66 -17.83 -2.66
N TYR A 22 12.35 -18.08 -2.74
CA TYR A 22 11.35 -17.04 -2.64
C TYR A 22 11.38 -16.30 -1.29
N GLY A 23 11.67 -17.02 -0.19
CA GLY A 23 11.89 -16.42 1.13
C GLY A 23 12.96 -15.34 1.12
N PHE A 24 14.04 -15.50 0.35
CA PHE A 24 15.06 -14.44 0.20
C PHE A 24 14.47 -13.17 -0.41
N PHE A 25 13.67 -13.31 -1.47
CA PHE A 25 13.05 -12.15 -2.11
C PHE A 25 12.10 -11.42 -1.15
N LEU A 26 11.38 -12.15 -0.29
CA LEU A 26 10.56 -11.52 0.77
C LEU A 26 11.42 -10.75 1.77
N VAL A 27 12.58 -11.27 2.16
CA VAL A 27 13.53 -10.51 3.01
C VAL A 27 14.08 -9.28 2.27
N VAL A 28 14.36 -9.38 0.97
CA VAL A 28 14.81 -8.24 0.16
C VAL A 28 13.75 -7.12 0.15
N VAL A 29 12.46 -7.43 0.16
CA VAL A 29 11.40 -6.41 0.31
C VAL A 29 11.56 -5.61 1.62
N HIS A 30 12.07 -6.22 2.69
CA HIS A 30 12.36 -5.49 3.93
C HIS A 30 13.55 -4.53 3.77
N PHE A 31 14.59 -4.89 3.01
CA PHE A 31 15.67 -3.97 2.64
C PHE A 31 15.17 -2.79 1.82
N LEU A 32 14.31 -3.06 0.83
CA LEU A 32 13.67 -2.00 0.03
C LEU A 32 12.82 -1.09 0.91
N THR A 33 12.09 -1.66 1.88
CA THR A 33 11.25 -0.89 2.82
C THR A 33 12.11 0.03 3.68
N PHE A 34 13.23 -0.47 4.22
CA PHE A 34 14.21 0.35 4.95
C PHE A 34 14.72 1.49 4.08
N TYR A 35 15.17 1.19 2.86
CA TYR A 35 15.73 2.19 1.95
C TYR A 35 14.69 3.27 1.60
N PHE A 36 13.44 2.87 1.36
CA PHE A 36 12.30 3.76 1.11
C PHE A 36 12.02 4.69 2.26
N TRP A 37 11.91 4.17 3.48
CA TRP A 37 11.69 5.01 4.65
C TRP A 37 12.86 5.96 4.91
N ASN A 38 14.09 5.48 4.79
CA ASN A 38 15.28 6.28 5.06
C ASN A 38 15.48 7.43 4.05
N HIS A 39 15.15 7.26 2.77
CA HIS A 39 15.48 8.23 1.72
C HIS A 39 14.28 9.00 1.16
N ASN A 40 13.12 8.35 0.98
CA ASN A 40 12.00 8.98 0.27
C ASN A 40 10.97 9.59 1.20
N VAL A 41 10.84 9.02 2.40
CA VAL A 41 9.76 9.35 3.33
C VAL A 41 10.30 10.24 4.45
N ALA A 42 11.56 10.69 4.40
CA ALA A 42 12.19 11.51 5.46
C ALA A 42 11.79 11.01 6.85
N PHE A 43 12.02 9.72 7.11
CA PHE A 43 11.53 9.01 8.29
C PHE A 43 11.81 9.76 9.59
N ASP A 44 12.98 10.40 9.67
CA ASP A 44 13.37 11.24 10.79
C ASP A 44 12.49 12.47 10.96
N PHE A 45 12.09 13.13 9.88
CA PHE A 45 11.18 14.27 9.90
C PHE A 45 9.78 13.85 10.37
N TYR A 46 9.21 12.77 9.82
CA TYR A 46 7.88 12.33 10.21
C TYR A 46 7.82 11.81 11.64
N MET A 47 8.89 11.21 12.15
CA MET A 47 8.95 10.71 13.52
C MET A 47 9.25 11.80 14.56
N ASN A 48 9.83 12.95 14.21
CA ASN A 48 10.30 13.92 15.22
C ASN A 48 9.89 15.39 15.02
N SER A 49 9.55 15.81 13.80
CA SER A 49 9.45 17.24 13.47
C SER A 49 8.06 17.70 13.05
N ALA A 50 7.10 16.77 12.92
CA ALA A 50 5.71 17.15 12.73
C ALA A 50 5.11 17.63 14.07
N PRO A 51 4.59 18.86 14.17
CA PRO A 51 3.98 19.38 15.40
C PRO A 51 2.75 18.58 15.85
N SER A 52 2.21 17.72 14.98
CA SER A 52 1.15 16.77 15.29
C SER A 52 1.43 15.41 14.62
N PRO A 53 1.30 14.28 15.34
CA PRO A 53 1.30 12.96 14.72
C PRO A 53 0.19 12.86 13.67
N LEU A 54 0.46 12.16 12.56
CA LEU A 54 -0.61 11.71 11.68
C LEU A 54 -0.90 10.24 11.99
N CYS A 55 -1.82 10.02 12.93
CA CYS A 55 -2.21 8.69 13.36
C CYS A 55 -3.07 7.99 12.31
N TRP A 56 -3.45 6.75 12.58
CA TRP A 56 -4.54 6.09 11.84
C TRP A 56 -5.88 6.51 12.45
N SER A 57 -6.93 6.60 11.63
CA SER A 57 -8.26 7.00 12.14
C SER A 57 -8.81 6.02 13.17
N PHE A 58 -8.48 4.72 13.06
CA PHE A 58 -8.86 3.69 14.01
C PHE A 58 -7.95 3.62 15.23
N MET A 59 -6.88 4.42 15.27
CA MET A 59 -5.93 4.50 16.38
C MET A 59 -5.51 5.97 16.57
N GLU A 60 -6.46 6.81 16.99
CA GLU A 60 -6.29 8.26 17.04
C GLU A 60 -5.20 8.72 18.03
N ASP A 61 -4.92 7.92 19.07
CA ASP A 61 -3.81 8.16 20.00
C ASP A 61 -2.59 7.27 19.67
N CYS A 62 -1.90 7.62 18.59
CA CYS A 62 -0.62 7.01 18.24
C CYS A 62 0.57 7.67 18.93
N SER A 63 0.34 8.71 19.74
CA SER A 63 1.40 9.52 20.36
C SER A 63 2.26 8.69 21.33
N PHE A 64 1.62 7.79 22.08
CA PHE A 64 2.26 6.88 23.02
C PHE A 64 3.29 5.94 22.37
N TRP A 65 3.08 5.57 21.11
CA TRP A 65 3.94 4.63 20.38
C TRP A 65 5.10 5.31 19.65
N ARG A 66 5.20 6.65 19.72
CA ARG A 66 6.25 7.40 19.03
C ARG A 66 7.59 7.24 19.72
N PHE A 67 8.64 7.40 18.92
CA PHE A 67 9.99 7.47 19.44
C PHE A 67 10.19 8.77 20.23
N PRO A 68 10.88 8.73 21.37
CA PRO A 68 11.08 9.91 22.21
C PRO A 68 11.97 10.98 21.56
N ASN A 69 12.82 10.58 20.62
CA ASN A 69 13.71 11.48 19.90
C ASN A 69 14.18 10.86 18.57
N ARG A 70 14.85 11.70 17.77
CA ARG A 70 15.36 11.35 16.43
C ARG A 70 16.33 10.19 16.44
N THR A 71 17.21 10.16 17.43
CA THR A 71 18.20 9.10 17.58
C THR A 71 17.52 7.75 17.81
N ALA A 72 16.51 7.68 18.69
CA ALA A 72 15.77 6.45 18.95
C ALA A 72 15.03 5.94 17.71
N ALA A 73 14.41 6.84 16.94
CA ALA A 73 13.76 6.49 15.68
C ALA A 73 14.75 5.90 14.66
N MET A 74 15.88 6.57 14.45
CA MET A 74 16.90 6.12 13.50
C MET A 74 17.57 4.82 13.95
N VAL A 75 17.94 4.70 15.24
CA VAL A 75 18.50 3.46 15.80
C VAL A 75 17.55 2.29 15.59
N SER A 76 16.25 2.49 15.80
CA SER A 76 15.24 1.46 15.59
C SER A 76 15.13 1.06 14.11
N LEU A 77 15.18 2.04 13.19
CA LEU A 77 15.17 1.77 11.75
C LEU A 77 16.42 0.98 11.30
N TRP A 78 17.60 1.33 11.81
CA TRP A 78 18.84 0.60 11.55
C TRP A 78 18.86 -0.79 12.20
N ALA A 79 18.29 -0.93 13.40
CA ALA A 79 18.13 -2.22 14.06
C ALA A 79 17.21 -3.15 13.25
N TYR A 80 16.15 -2.60 12.65
CA TYR A 80 15.30 -3.32 11.71
C TYR A 80 16.07 -3.79 10.47
N LEU A 81 16.94 -2.97 9.89
CA LEU A 81 17.84 -3.42 8.81
C LEU A 81 18.79 -4.52 9.28
N GLY A 82 19.41 -4.37 10.45
CA GLY A 82 20.30 -5.37 11.03
C GLY A 82 19.60 -6.72 11.24
N LEU A 83 18.35 -6.70 11.72
CA LEU A 83 17.50 -7.87 11.84
C LEU A 83 17.24 -8.51 10.46
N ALA A 84 16.95 -7.71 9.44
CA ALA A 84 16.73 -8.21 8.08
C ALA A 84 17.98 -8.87 7.49
N ILE A 85 19.17 -8.29 7.71
CA ILE A 85 20.45 -8.85 7.29
C ILE A 85 20.72 -10.17 8.01
N ALA A 86 20.50 -10.23 9.32
CA ALA A 86 20.69 -11.45 10.10
C ALA A 86 19.79 -12.59 9.57
N ILE A 87 18.52 -12.30 9.27
CA ILE A 87 17.57 -13.29 8.75
C ILE A 87 17.95 -13.72 7.33
N PHE A 88 18.38 -12.80 6.48
CA PHE A 88 18.90 -13.11 5.16
C PHE A 88 20.06 -14.10 5.23
N VAL A 89 21.04 -13.86 6.10
CA VAL A 89 22.18 -14.75 6.34
C VAL A 89 21.73 -16.11 6.90
N LEU A 90 20.76 -16.13 7.82
CA LEU A 90 20.21 -17.37 8.37
C LEU A 90 19.52 -18.22 7.30
N MET A 91 18.79 -17.59 6.37
CA MET A 91 18.21 -18.28 5.20
C MET A 91 19.31 -18.86 4.30
N LEU A 92 20.41 -18.12 4.05
CA LEU A 92 21.54 -18.59 3.24
C LEU A 92 22.23 -19.81 3.88
N LYS A 93 22.33 -19.82 5.21
CA LYS A 93 22.86 -20.94 6.00
C LYS A 93 21.90 -22.13 6.12
N GLY A 94 20.75 -22.10 5.46
CA GLY A 94 19.75 -23.18 5.50
C GLY A 94 19.03 -23.33 6.85
N ARG A 95 19.13 -22.35 7.76
CA ARG A 95 18.48 -22.38 9.08
C ARG A 95 17.02 -21.95 8.99
N ALA A 96 16.22 -22.69 8.20
CA ALA A 96 14.86 -22.32 7.82
C ALA A 96 13.93 -22.04 9.01
N ARG A 97 14.02 -22.82 10.10
CA ARG A 97 13.18 -22.62 11.29
C ARG A 97 13.40 -21.26 11.96
N ILE A 98 14.66 -20.90 12.21
CA ILE A 98 14.99 -19.61 12.84
C ILE A 98 14.66 -18.46 11.87
N ALA A 99 14.99 -18.64 10.58
CA ALA A 99 14.67 -17.65 9.56
C ALA A 99 13.16 -17.41 9.42
N TYR A 100 12.33 -18.44 9.55
CA TYR A 100 10.87 -18.34 9.51
C TYR A 100 10.34 -17.45 10.65
N PHE A 101 10.75 -17.71 11.90
CA PHE A 101 10.34 -16.87 13.03
C PHE A 101 10.95 -15.46 12.95
N GLY A 102 12.18 -15.34 12.45
CA GLY A 102 12.78 -14.05 12.16
C GLY A 102 11.97 -13.25 11.13
N LEU A 103 11.48 -13.90 10.06
CA LEU A 103 10.63 -13.25 9.07
C LEU A 103 9.32 -12.77 9.69
N ILE A 104 8.68 -13.56 10.57
CA ILE A 104 7.52 -13.10 11.37
C ILE A 104 7.89 -11.83 12.15
N ALA A 105 9.02 -11.83 12.86
CA ALA A 105 9.46 -10.66 13.61
C ALA A 105 9.67 -9.42 12.70
N LEU A 106 10.24 -9.58 11.50
CA LEU A 106 10.37 -8.49 10.54
C LEU A 106 9.01 -7.93 10.10
N PHE A 107 8.03 -8.79 9.85
CA PHE A 107 6.67 -8.37 9.51
C PHE A 107 6.03 -7.59 10.65
N LEU A 108 6.17 -8.07 11.89
CA LEU A 108 5.63 -7.39 13.08
C LEU A 108 6.30 -6.03 13.30
N VAL A 109 7.63 -5.94 13.22
CA VAL A 109 8.37 -4.67 13.36
C VAL A 109 7.98 -3.69 12.26
N LYS A 110 7.92 -4.14 11.00
CA LYS A 110 7.46 -3.32 9.87
C LYS A 110 6.04 -2.79 10.11
N TYR A 111 5.12 -3.63 10.57
CA TYR A 111 3.75 -3.22 10.82
C TYR A 111 3.65 -2.27 12.02
N GLY A 112 4.46 -2.48 13.06
CA GLY A 112 4.60 -1.53 14.16
C GLY A 112 4.99 -0.14 13.66
N PHE A 113 5.99 -0.03 12.78
CA PHE A 113 6.32 1.25 12.15
C PHE A 113 5.15 1.84 11.37
N LEU A 114 4.46 1.04 10.54
CA LEU A 114 3.30 1.51 9.76
C LEU A 114 2.17 2.02 10.66
N LEU A 115 1.96 1.43 11.84
CA LEU A 115 0.93 1.86 12.80
C LEU A 115 1.28 3.17 13.50
N ILE A 116 2.57 3.49 13.69
CA ILE A 116 2.97 4.72 14.37
C ILE A 116 2.61 5.98 13.57
N ASP A 117 2.68 5.92 12.23
CA ASP A 117 2.39 7.08 11.38
C ASP A 117 1.79 6.67 10.03
N TYR A 118 0.61 7.21 9.72
CA TYR A 118 -0.14 6.92 8.49
C TYR A 118 0.67 7.20 7.21
N ARG A 119 1.60 8.18 7.23
CA ARG A 119 2.41 8.54 6.06
C ARG A 119 3.43 7.47 5.68
N LEU A 120 3.77 6.57 6.61
CA LEU A 120 4.67 5.45 6.34
C LEU A 120 3.98 4.37 5.49
N MET A 121 2.65 4.40 5.39
CA MET A 121 1.87 3.45 4.59
C MET A 121 1.70 3.94 3.15
N GLY A 122 2.42 3.30 2.24
CA GLY A 122 2.02 3.21 0.84
C GLY A 122 1.28 1.90 0.56
N ASN A 123 0.31 1.90 -0.35
CA ASN A 123 -0.34 0.66 -0.84
C ASN A 123 0.67 -0.36 -1.42
N TYR A 124 1.86 0.08 -1.79
CA TYR A 124 2.94 -0.81 -2.19
C TYR A 124 3.39 -1.78 -1.08
N HIS A 125 3.07 -1.49 0.19
CA HIS A 125 3.30 -2.42 1.31
C HIS A 125 2.17 -3.44 1.49
N TYR A 126 0.97 -3.20 0.95
CA TYR A 126 -0.19 -4.08 1.07
C TYR A 126 0.04 -5.43 0.36
N MET A 127 0.55 -5.40 -0.87
CA MET A 127 0.85 -6.61 -1.65
C MET A 127 1.86 -7.54 -0.96
N PRO A 128 3.09 -7.10 -0.59
CA PRO A 128 4.03 -7.97 0.10
C PRO A 128 3.55 -8.37 1.51
N PHE A 129 2.66 -7.60 2.14
CA PHE A 129 2.03 -8.00 3.40
C PHE A 129 1.13 -9.22 3.24
N ILE A 130 0.19 -9.18 2.30
CA ILE A 130 -0.72 -10.32 2.04
C ILE A 130 0.07 -11.54 1.57
N ILE A 131 1.03 -11.35 0.64
CA ILE A 131 1.89 -12.43 0.19
C ILE A 131 2.73 -13.01 1.34
N GLY A 132 3.24 -12.15 2.22
CA GLY A 132 3.95 -12.54 3.43
C GLY A 132 3.10 -13.38 4.38
N ILE A 133 1.86 -12.97 4.64
CA ILE A 133 0.90 -13.73 5.46
C ILE A 133 0.65 -15.11 4.85
N VAL A 134 0.40 -15.18 3.55
CA VAL A 134 0.21 -16.46 2.86
C VAL A 134 1.46 -17.33 2.92
N TYR A 135 2.62 -16.74 2.65
CA TYR A 135 3.90 -17.44 2.73
C TYR A 135 4.19 -17.98 4.13
N LEU A 136 3.81 -17.26 5.19
CA LEU A 136 4.07 -17.67 6.57
C LEU A 136 3.03 -18.69 7.06
N PHE A 137 1.75 -18.44 6.79
CA PHE A 137 0.66 -19.08 7.54
C PHE A 137 -0.26 -19.97 6.73
N PHE A 138 -0.16 -20.03 5.39
CA PHE A 138 -1.05 -20.86 4.58
C PHE A 138 -0.31 -22.04 3.94
N PRO A 139 -0.95 -23.22 3.83
CA PRO A 139 -0.38 -24.37 3.14
C PRO A 139 -0.39 -24.15 1.62
N ARG A 140 0.44 -24.91 0.88
CA ARG A 140 0.55 -24.83 -0.59
C ARG A 140 0.87 -23.41 -1.05
N LYS A 141 1.86 -22.80 -0.37
CA LYS A 141 2.26 -21.39 -0.49
C LYS A 141 2.46 -20.99 -1.94
N GLU A 142 3.14 -21.85 -2.71
CA GLU A 142 3.45 -21.61 -4.11
C GLU A 142 2.20 -21.34 -4.97
N ILE A 143 1.13 -22.11 -4.77
CA ILE A 143 -0.12 -21.94 -5.54
C ILE A 143 -0.84 -20.67 -5.11
N PHE A 144 -1.00 -20.48 -3.79
CA PHE A 144 -1.68 -19.29 -3.25
C PHE A 144 -1.00 -18.01 -3.71
N ILE A 145 0.33 -17.94 -3.60
CA ILE A 145 1.12 -16.76 -3.95
C ILE A 145 0.96 -16.44 -5.43
N LYS A 146 1.06 -17.42 -6.32
CA LYS A 146 0.87 -17.19 -7.77
C LYS A 146 -0.53 -16.69 -8.10
N VAL A 147 -1.56 -17.34 -7.55
CA VAL A 147 -2.96 -16.94 -7.78
C VAL A 147 -3.20 -15.53 -7.26
N LEU A 148 -2.70 -15.21 -6.06
CA LEU A 148 -2.81 -13.87 -5.49
C LEU A 148 -2.09 -12.81 -6.32
N ILE A 149 -0.88 -13.09 -6.82
CA ILE A 149 -0.17 -12.13 -7.69
C ILE A 149 -0.94 -11.86 -8.98
N VAL A 150 -1.45 -12.89 -9.66
CA VAL A 150 -2.31 -12.69 -10.83
C VAL A 150 -3.57 -11.91 -10.48
N THR A 151 -4.17 -12.22 -9.33
CA THR A 151 -5.37 -11.54 -8.86
C THR A 151 -5.10 -10.07 -8.50
N PHE A 152 -3.93 -9.75 -7.93
CA PHE A 152 -3.48 -8.37 -7.70
C PHE A 152 -3.35 -7.60 -9.00
N TYR A 153 -2.73 -8.19 -10.04
CA TYR A 153 -2.66 -7.55 -11.35
C TYR A 153 -4.05 -7.33 -11.94
N CYS A 154 -4.91 -8.35 -11.93
CA CYS A 154 -6.26 -8.23 -12.45
C CYS A 154 -7.04 -7.10 -11.74
N ALA A 155 -7.00 -7.06 -10.40
CA ALA A 155 -7.63 -6.00 -9.63
C ALA A 155 -7.02 -4.61 -9.91
N ALA A 156 -5.69 -4.52 -10.05
CA ALA A 156 -5.01 -3.29 -10.43
C ALA A 156 -5.42 -2.79 -11.83
N GLY A 157 -5.62 -3.70 -12.78
CA GLY A 157 -6.08 -3.38 -14.13
C GLY A 157 -7.55 -2.96 -14.16
N LEU A 158 -8.41 -3.59 -13.35
CA LEU A 158 -9.80 -3.17 -13.21
C LEU A 158 -9.94 -1.80 -12.53
N LEU A 159 -9.08 -1.49 -11.56
CA LEU A 159 -9.03 -0.16 -10.94
C LEU A 159 -8.72 0.92 -11.99
N LYS A 160 -7.76 0.65 -12.88
CA LYS A 160 -7.40 1.54 -14.00
C LYS A 160 -8.51 1.65 -15.04
N LEU A 161 -9.13 0.53 -15.43
CA LEU A 161 -10.18 0.49 -16.44
C LEU A 161 -11.40 1.35 -16.06
N ARG A 162 -11.70 1.44 -14.76
CA ARG A 162 -12.83 2.26 -14.26
C ARG A 162 -12.51 3.75 -14.23
N ASN A 163 -11.24 4.14 -14.32
CA ASN A 163 -10.84 5.53 -14.20
C ASN A 163 -10.56 6.12 -15.59
N LEU A 164 -11.39 7.09 -15.98
CA LEU A 164 -11.23 7.80 -17.25
C LEU A 164 -9.85 8.46 -17.37
N GLU A 165 -9.27 8.94 -16.27
CA GLU A 165 -7.94 9.55 -16.30
C GLU A 165 -6.84 8.60 -16.74
N TRP A 166 -6.95 7.31 -16.38
CA TRP A 166 -5.99 6.33 -16.86
C TRP A 166 -6.18 6.08 -18.36
N MET A 167 -7.44 5.92 -18.80
CA MET A 167 -7.77 5.66 -20.19
C MET A 167 -7.36 6.80 -21.14
N THR A 168 -7.38 8.04 -20.67
CA THR A 168 -6.93 9.21 -21.44
C THR A 168 -5.43 9.50 -21.31
N GLY A 169 -4.71 8.77 -20.46
CA GLY A 169 -3.31 9.02 -20.14
C GLY A 169 -3.08 10.17 -19.15
N GLY A 170 -4.14 10.86 -18.70
CA GLY A 170 -4.06 11.95 -17.73
C GLY A 170 -3.61 11.51 -16.33
N ALA A 171 -3.65 10.21 -16.02
CA ALA A 171 -3.11 9.70 -14.77
C ALA A 171 -1.57 9.81 -14.67
N ILE A 172 -0.84 9.98 -15.78
CA ILE A 172 0.63 10.03 -15.80
C ILE A 172 1.11 11.49 -15.61
N TYR A 173 1.91 11.75 -14.58
CA TYR A 173 2.20 13.12 -14.12
C TYR A 173 3.17 13.88 -15.03
N ASP A 174 4.21 13.20 -15.48
CA ASP A 174 5.18 13.66 -16.45
C ASP A 174 5.11 12.65 -17.58
N VAL A 175 4.85 13.08 -18.82
CA VAL A 175 4.85 12.22 -20.01
C VAL A 175 6.10 12.48 -20.87
N GLY A 176 7.00 13.36 -20.41
CA GLY A 176 8.18 13.81 -21.12
C GLY A 176 7.82 14.31 -22.53
N THR A 177 8.52 13.77 -23.53
CA THR A 177 8.33 14.10 -24.95
C THR A 177 7.40 13.13 -25.67
N TRP A 178 6.70 12.23 -24.96
CA TRP A 178 5.82 11.26 -25.60
C TRP A 178 4.59 11.95 -26.19
N PRO A 179 4.22 11.64 -27.44
CA PRO A 179 2.98 12.15 -28.00
C PRO A 179 1.78 11.55 -27.26
N SER A 180 0.73 12.35 -27.05
CA SER A 180 -0.43 11.98 -26.23
C SER A 180 -1.10 10.66 -26.65
N TRP A 181 -1.21 10.40 -27.95
CA TRP A 181 -1.79 9.16 -28.46
C TRP A 181 -0.99 7.91 -28.05
N LEU A 182 0.35 8.02 -27.94
CA LEU A 182 1.20 6.90 -27.53
C LEU A 182 1.04 6.60 -26.05
N VAL A 183 0.83 7.64 -25.22
CA VAL A 183 0.52 7.49 -23.79
C VAL A 183 -0.80 6.73 -23.62
N VAL A 184 -1.84 7.09 -24.37
CA VAL A 184 -3.14 6.38 -24.34
C VAL A 184 -2.99 4.91 -24.72
N ILE A 185 -2.22 4.60 -25.77
CA ILE A 185 -1.93 3.21 -26.18
C ILE A 185 -1.18 2.47 -25.08
N ALA A 186 -0.15 3.08 -24.49
CA ALA A 186 0.62 2.47 -23.40
C ALA A 186 -0.26 2.18 -22.19
N CYS A 187 -1.08 3.15 -21.75
CA CYS A 187 -2.04 2.99 -20.66
C CYS A 187 -3.05 1.86 -20.93
N SER A 188 -3.55 1.76 -22.17
CA SER A 188 -4.45 0.68 -22.60
C SER A 188 -3.75 -0.70 -22.62
N ALA A 189 -2.50 -0.74 -23.09
CA ALA A 189 -1.69 -1.95 -23.11
C ALA A 189 -1.41 -2.48 -21.70
N VAL A 190 -1.21 -1.59 -20.71
CA VAL A 190 -1.08 -1.98 -19.30
C VAL A 190 -2.35 -2.65 -18.79
N ILE A 191 -3.53 -2.13 -19.10
CA ILE A 191 -4.80 -2.78 -18.71
C ILE A 191 -4.91 -4.17 -19.34
N TYR A 192 -4.60 -4.30 -20.64
CA TYR A 192 -4.62 -5.60 -21.31
C TYR A 192 -3.63 -6.59 -20.69
N LEU A 193 -2.43 -6.13 -20.32
CA LEU A 193 -1.42 -6.93 -19.62
C LEU A 193 -1.93 -7.40 -18.25
N GLU A 194 -2.51 -6.49 -17.47
CA GLU A 194 -2.93 -6.73 -16.09
C GLU A 194 -4.22 -7.57 -15.98
N VAL A 195 -5.23 -7.32 -16.82
CA VAL A 195 -6.54 -8.01 -16.78
C VAL A 195 -6.54 -9.26 -17.64
N GLY A 196 -5.98 -9.19 -18.85
CA GLY A 196 -6.00 -10.27 -19.83
C GLY A 196 -4.80 -11.19 -19.70
N LEU A 197 -3.60 -10.64 -19.91
CA LEU A 197 -2.40 -11.47 -20.07
C LEU A 197 -1.92 -12.10 -18.76
N SER A 198 -2.15 -11.46 -17.61
CA SER A 198 -1.72 -11.94 -16.29
C SER A 198 -2.11 -13.40 -16.00
N TRP A 199 -3.27 -13.85 -16.49
CA TRP A 199 -3.74 -15.23 -16.33
C TRP A 199 -2.84 -16.26 -17.03
N PHE A 200 -2.15 -15.89 -18.11
CA PHE A 200 -1.22 -16.80 -18.79
C PHE A 200 0.03 -17.10 -17.96
N LEU A 201 0.32 -16.33 -16.91
CA LEU A 201 1.35 -16.69 -15.92
C LEU A 201 1.00 -17.99 -15.16
N LEU A 202 -0.28 -18.32 -15.05
CA LEU A 202 -0.76 -19.60 -14.49
C LEU A 202 -0.91 -20.69 -15.56
N GLY A 203 -0.67 -20.35 -16.83
CA GLY A 203 -0.88 -21.23 -17.96
C GLY A 203 0.06 -22.44 -17.96
N ARG A 204 -0.41 -23.55 -18.55
CA ARG A 204 0.41 -24.77 -18.74
C ARG A 204 1.42 -24.64 -19.88
N ARG A 205 1.18 -23.74 -20.83
CA ARG A 205 2.05 -23.53 -22.00
C ARG A 205 3.21 -22.64 -21.61
N SER A 206 4.40 -23.23 -21.47
CA SER A 206 5.61 -22.55 -20.99
C SER A 206 5.97 -21.32 -21.80
N TRP A 207 5.92 -21.40 -23.14
CA TRP A 207 6.27 -20.26 -23.99
C TRP A 207 5.38 -19.03 -23.72
N MET A 208 4.06 -19.22 -23.58
CA MET A 208 3.12 -18.11 -23.28
C MET A 208 3.44 -17.50 -21.92
N ALA A 209 3.68 -18.34 -20.92
CA ALA A 209 3.97 -17.90 -19.56
C ALA A 209 5.27 -17.09 -19.50
N TRP A 210 6.34 -17.55 -20.17
CA TRP A 210 7.61 -16.83 -20.27
C TRP A 210 7.50 -15.52 -21.06
N THR A 211 6.75 -15.50 -22.18
CA THR A 211 6.52 -14.27 -22.95
C THR A 211 5.79 -13.22 -22.10
N VAL A 212 4.70 -13.60 -21.43
CA VAL A 212 3.96 -12.70 -20.54
C VAL A 212 4.80 -12.23 -19.36
N PHE A 213 5.61 -13.13 -18.77
CA PHE A 213 6.55 -12.76 -17.72
C PHE A 213 7.57 -11.72 -18.20
N GLY A 214 8.09 -11.87 -19.42
CA GLY A 214 8.94 -10.87 -20.07
C GLY A 214 8.24 -9.51 -20.19
N PHE A 215 6.96 -9.49 -20.60
CA PHE A 215 6.18 -8.25 -20.63
C PHE A 215 6.04 -7.60 -19.24
N PHE A 216 5.84 -8.38 -18.17
CA PHE A 216 5.82 -7.84 -16.81
C PHE A 216 7.18 -7.28 -16.37
N ILE A 217 8.29 -7.92 -16.72
CA ILE A 217 9.63 -7.37 -16.46
C ILE A 217 9.80 -6.02 -17.15
N LEU A 218 9.47 -5.95 -18.44
CA LEU A 218 9.56 -4.71 -19.22
C LEU A 218 8.65 -3.62 -18.66
N PHE A 219 7.43 -3.97 -18.29
CA PHE A 219 6.49 -3.06 -17.65
C PHE A 219 7.03 -2.50 -16.33
N HIS A 220 7.59 -3.33 -15.45
CA HIS A 220 8.14 -2.85 -14.18
C HIS A 220 9.41 -2.03 -14.40
N ALA A 221 10.28 -2.44 -15.32
CA ALA A 221 11.48 -1.68 -15.66
C ALA A 221 11.13 -0.28 -16.18
N SER A 222 10.13 -0.16 -17.07
CA SER A 222 9.67 1.14 -17.57
C SER A 222 8.90 1.94 -16.53
N SER A 223 8.12 1.28 -15.67
CA SER A 223 7.35 1.91 -14.60
C SER A 223 8.24 2.61 -13.57
N TRP A 224 9.50 2.20 -13.42
CA TRP A 224 10.45 2.84 -12.51
C TRP A 224 10.54 4.35 -12.77
N TYR A 225 10.60 4.75 -14.05
CA TYR A 225 10.68 6.16 -14.44
C TYR A 225 9.42 6.96 -14.04
N TRP A 226 8.23 6.39 -14.25
CA TRP A 226 6.96 7.11 -14.11
C TRP A 226 6.41 7.12 -12.67
N VAL A 227 6.44 5.98 -11.97
CA VAL A 227 5.82 5.83 -10.64
C VAL A 227 6.84 5.72 -9.50
N GLY A 228 8.13 5.79 -9.82
CA GLY A 228 9.23 5.67 -8.88
C GLY A 228 9.63 4.22 -8.60
N TYR A 229 10.76 4.05 -7.92
CA TYR A 229 11.43 2.75 -7.79
C TYR A 229 10.72 1.75 -6.89
N TYR A 230 10.04 2.20 -5.83
CA TYR A 230 9.69 1.31 -4.73
C TYR A 230 8.71 0.21 -5.15
N TYR A 231 7.68 0.59 -5.91
CA TYR A 231 6.67 -0.34 -6.40
C TYR A 231 7.22 -1.37 -7.39
N PRO A 232 7.85 -0.96 -8.51
CA PRO A 232 8.35 -1.92 -9.48
C PRO A 232 9.41 -2.86 -8.89
N THR A 233 10.27 -2.37 -7.99
CA THR A 233 11.28 -3.21 -7.34
C THR A 233 10.66 -4.19 -6.35
N THR A 234 9.61 -3.77 -5.63
CA THR A 234 8.83 -4.69 -4.77
C THR A 234 8.16 -5.78 -5.61
N MET A 235 7.49 -5.42 -6.71
CA MET A 235 6.87 -6.41 -7.61
C MET A 235 7.90 -7.33 -8.26
N SER A 236 9.08 -6.83 -8.60
CA SER A 236 10.21 -7.63 -9.10
C SER A 236 10.74 -8.62 -8.06
N CYS A 237 10.50 -8.40 -6.76
CA CYS A 237 10.76 -9.38 -5.71
C CYS A 237 9.62 -10.39 -5.53
N LEU A 238 8.37 -10.03 -5.89
CA LEU A 238 7.22 -10.93 -5.75
C LEU A 238 7.04 -11.87 -6.96
N LEU A 239 7.33 -11.38 -8.16
CA LEU A 239 7.24 -12.11 -9.44
C LEU A 239 8.14 -13.36 -9.58
N PRO A 240 9.33 -13.48 -8.96
CA PRO A 240 10.21 -14.63 -9.13
C PRO A 240 9.57 -15.97 -8.78
N ILE A 241 8.49 -16.01 -8.00
CA ILE A 241 7.76 -17.26 -7.72
C ILE A 241 7.35 -18.02 -8.99
N PHE A 242 7.09 -17.30 -10.09
CA PHE A 242 6.73 -17.89 -11.38
C PHE A 242 7.89 -18.63 -12.04
N PRO A 243 9.00 -17.96 -12.44
CA PRO A 243 10.12 -18.65 -13.06
C PRO A 243 10.77 -19.66 -12.12
N LEU A 244 10.85 -19.38 -10.81
CA LEU A 244 11.36 -20.34 -9.83
C LEU A 244 10.55 -21.65 -9.88
N SER A 245 9.23 -21.55 -9.96
CA SER A 245 8.37 -22.72 -10.11
C SER A 245 8.47 -23.38 -11.49
N TRP A 246 8.60 -22.63 -12.57
CA TRP A 246 8.70 -23.26 -13.90
C TRP A 246 10.02 -24.02 -14.08
N ILE A 247 11.10 -23.56 -13.44
CA ILE A 247 12.43 -24.17 -13.52
C ILE A 247 12.60 -25.29 -12.48
N TRP A 248 12.18 -25.04 -11.23
CA TRP A 248 12.43 -25.94 -10.09
C TRP A 248 11.18 -26.46 -9.39
N GLY A 249 9.99 -26.13 -9.91
CA GLY A 249 8.74 -26.71 -9.44
C GLY A 249 8.71 -28.17 -9.83
N GLU A 250 9.25 -29.02 -8.95
CA GLU A 250 9.12 -30.46 -9.09
C GLU A 250 7.65 -30.85 -9.11
N ALA A 251 7.36 -31.99 -9.75
CA ALA A 251 6.08 -32.67 -9.78
C ALA A 251 5.53 -33.07 -8.37
N SER A 252 6.05 -32.51 -7.29
CA SER A 252 5.46 -32.51 -5.94
C SER A 252 4.01 -31.99 -5.95
N SER A 253 3.64 -31.12 -6.91
CA SER A 253 2.24 -30.70 -7.11
C SER A 253 1.31 -31.83 -7.58
N LYS A 254 1.83 -32.92 -8.17
CA LYS A 254 1.03 -34.07 -8.64
C LYS A 254 0.74 -35.09 -7.53
N ALA A 255 1.56 -35.14 -6.48
CA ALA A 255 1.43 -36.14 -5.39
C ALA A 255 0.86 -35.55 -4.08
N GLN A 256 0.92 -34.24 -3.86
CA GLN A 256 0.40 -33.62 -2.63
C GLN A 256 -1.08 -33.21 -2.76
N VAL A 257 -1.91 -34.24 -2.65
CA VAL A 257 -3.27 -34.32 -2.08
C VAL A 257 -4.32 -33.35 -2.64
N LYS A 258 -5.36 -33.94 -3.23
CA LYS A 258 -6.73 -33.40 -3.40
C LYS A 258 -7.36 -33.03 -2.04
N ASN A 259 -6.71 -32.21 -1.22
CA ASN A 259 -7.24 -31.85 0.08
C ASN A 259 -8.24 -30.70 -0.13
N GLN A 260 -9.52 -31.04 -0.02
CA GLN A 260 -10.65 -30.13 -0.22
C GLN A 260 -10.55 -28.90 0.69
N GLU A 261 -10.00 -29.05 1.89
CA GLU A 261 -9.77 -27.95 2.84
C GLU A 261 -8.85 -26.86 2.29
N THR A 262 -7.75 -27.23 1.63
CA THR A 262 -6.81 -26.25 1.08
C THR A 262 -7.41 -25.49 -0.11
N HIS A 263 -8.29 -26.15 -0.88
CA HIS A 263 -9.02 -25.49 -1.95
C HIS A 263 -9.98 -24.42 -1.40
N TRP A 264 -10.75 -24.76 -0.36
CA TRP A 264 -11.64 -23.79 0.29
C TRP A 264 -10.87 -22.63 0.92
N ALA A 265 -9.72 -22.88 1.56
CA ALA A 265 -8.88 -21.81 2.09
C ALA A 265 -8.42 -20.84 0.99
N LEU A 266 -8.02 -21.33 -0.18
CA LEU A 266 -7.63 -20.50 -1.33
C LEU A 266 -8.81 -19.67 -1.83
N VAL A 267 -9.95 -20.32 -2.05
CA VAL A 267 -11.18 -19.67 -2.49
C VAL A 267 -11.58 -18.57 -1.52
N THR A 268 -11.58 -18.85 -0.21
CA THR A 268 -11.90 -17.86 0.83
C THR A 268 -10.94 -16.68 0.80
N VAL A 269 -9.62 -16.89 0.72
CA VAL A 269 -8.65 -15.80 0.66
C VAL A 269 -8.86 -14.93 -0.58
N VAL A 270 -9.09 -15.55 -1.74
CA VAL A 270 -9.35 -14.82 -3.00
C VAL A 270 -10.67 -14.05 -2.93
N LEU A 271 -11.73 -14.66 -2.38
CA LEU A 271 -13.03 -14.00 -2.19
C LEU A 271 -12.93 -12.82 -1.23
N LEU A 272 -12.24 -12.97 -0.10
CA LEU A 272 -12.01 -11.88 0.85
C LEU A 272 -11.19 -10.76 0.21
N PHE A 273 -10.15 -11.11 -0.56
CA PHE A 273 -9.37 -10.14 -1.31
C PHE A 273 -10.27 -9.32 -2.26
N TRP A 274 -11.11 -9.98 -3.06
CA TRP A 274 -12.03 -9.30 -3.99
C TRP A 274 -13.10 -8.50 -3.28
N ALA A 275 -13.67 -9.02 -2.18
CA ALA A 275 -14.61 -8.28 -1.35
C ALA A 275 -13.98 -6.96 -0.88
N ALA A 276 -12.72 -7.01 -0.44
CA ALA A 276 -11.97 -5.82 -0.07
C ALA A 276 -11.69 -4.87 -1.25
N GLN A 277 -11.54 -5.39 -2.48
CA GLN A 277 -11.41 -4.55 -3.68
C GLN A 277 -12.71 -3.85 -4.09
N PHE A 278 -13.85 -4.51 -3.89
CA PHE A 278 -15.17 -3.93 -4.21
C PHE A 278 -15.72 -3.04 -3.08
N TYR A 279 -15.21 -3.20 -1.86
CA TYR A 279 -15.67 -2.48 -0.68
C TYR A 279 -15.73 -0.95 -0.84
N PRO A 280 -14.72 -0.25 -1.41
CA PRO A 280 -14.79 1.20 -1.61
C PRO A 280 -15.99 1.67 -2.45
N LEU A 281 -16.47 0.84 -3.38
CA LEU A 281 -17.61 1.16 -4.24
C LEU A 281 -18.95 1.20 -3.48
N LEU A 282 -19.00 0.57 -2.32
CA LEU A 282 -20.17 0.61 -1.44
C LEU A 282 -20.22 1.89 -0.62
N LEU A 283 -19.07 2.57 -0.44
CA LEU A 283 -18.95 3.75 0.41
C LEU A 283 -19.00 5.05 -0.40
N SER A 284 -18.27 5.09 -1.51
CA SER A 284 -18.11 6.29 -2.32
C SER A 284 -18.28 6.00 -3.81
N LYS A 285 -18.83 6.97 -4.53
CA LYS A 285 -18.86 6.96 -6.01
C LYS A 285 -17.46 7.08 -6.59
N ASP A 286 -16.55 7.74 -5.86
CA ASP A 286 -15.18 8.00 -6.28
C ASP A 286 -14.21 7.91 -5.12
N ALA A 287 -13.82 6.67 -4.81
CA ALA A 287 -12.84 6.39 -3.78
C ALA A 287 -11.47 7.03 -4.11
N ALA A 288 -11.13 7.25 -5.38
CA ALA A 288 -9.84 7.86 -5.75
C ALA A 288 -9.69 9.29 -5.19
N VAL A 289 -10.79 10.04 -5.13
CA VAL A 289 -10.84 11.40 -4.57
C VAL A 289 -11.11 11.39 -3.08
N THR A 290 -12.13 10.64 -2.63
CA THR A 290 -12.62 10.70 -1.25
C THR A 290 -11.75 9.95 -0.24
N GLY A 291 -10.96 8.95 -0.67
CA GLY A 291 -10.15 8.13 0.23
C GLY A 291 -10.93 7.00 0.93
N GLU A 292 -12.26 6.99 0.86
CA GLU A 292 -13.12 6.12 1.67
C GLU A 292 -12.98 4.64 1.30
N GLY A 293 -12.83 3.77 2.32
CA GLY A 293 -12.67 2.33 2.14
C GLY A 293 -11.34 1.87 1.55
N ARG A 294 -10.47 2.79 1.12
CA ARG A 294 -9.20 2.45 0.45
C ARG A 294 -8.19 1.74 1.35
N VAL A 295 -8.36 1.79 2.67
CA VAL A 295 -7.46 1.10 3.62
C VAL A 295 -7.48 -0.42 3.43
N LEU A 296 -8.58 -0.98 2.90
CA LEU A 296 -8.75 -2.41 2.67
C LEU A 296 -8.49 -2.82 1.21
N SER A 297 -8.54 -1.88 0.27
CA SER A 297 -8.39 -2.17 -1.14
C SER A 297 -6.97 -1.90 -1.61
N LEU A 298 -6.62 -2.44 -2.78
CA LEU A 298 -5.59 -1.82 -3.56
C LEU A 298 -6.06 -0.40 -3.85
N ASN A 299 -5.27 0.58 -3.47
CA ASN A 299 -5.34 1.86 -4.13
C ASN A 299 -3.98 2.10 -4.80
N MET A 300 -3.95 2.11 -6.13
CA MET A 300 -2.69 2.29 -6.90
C MET A 300 -2.62 3.72 -7.43
N TYR A 301 -1.75 3.96 -8.41
CA TYR A 301 -1.73 5.17 -9.20
C TYR A 301 -2.89 5.09 -10.20
N ASP A 302 -4.09 5.43 -9.74
CA ASP A 302 -5.35 5.26 -10.46
C ASP A 302 -5.88 6.57 -11.05
N ALA A 303 -5.61 7.69 -10.37
CA ALA A 303 -5.99 9.04 -10.77
C ALA A 303 -4.90 10.04 -10.41
N ARG A 304 -4.77 11.09 -11.22
CA ARG A 304 -4.00 12.30 -10.87
C ARG A 304 -4.97 13.32 -10.31
N VAL A 305 -4.87 13.50 -9.01
CA VAL A 305 -5.72 14.42 -8.26
C VAL A 305 -4.92 15.65 -7.86
N GLU A 306 -5.49 16.82 -8.13
CA GLU A 306 -5.03 18.12 -7.63
C GLU A 306 -5.99 18.61 -6.56
N CYS A 307 -5.46 19.18 -5.49
CA CYS A 307 -6.25 19.68 -4.38
C CYS A 307 -5.75 21.03 -3.94
N ASP A 308 -6.69 21.85 -3.50
CA ASP A 308 -6.47 23.11 -2.83
C ASP A 308 -7.27 23.11 -1.52
N HIS A 309 -6.76 23.78 -0.50
CA HIS A 309 -7.36 23.72 0.82
C HIS A 309 -7.21 25.05 1.55
N ILE A 310 -8.19 25.34 2.38
CA ILE A 310 -8.21 26.54 3.20
C ILE A 310 -8.52 26.10 4.63
N MET A 311 -7.65 26.49 5.56
CA MET A 311 -7.86 26.32 7.00
C MET A 311 -7.78 27.67 7.70
N ILE A 312 -8.85 28.00 8.43
CA ILE A 312 -8.99 29.30 9.08
C ILE A 312 -9.29 29.09 10.55
N ALA A 313 -8.46 29.65 11.41
CA ALA A 313 -8.75 29.82 12.83
C ALA A 313 -9.68 31.04 12.99
N GLU A 314 -10.87 30.80 13.54
CA GLU A 314 -11.85 31.83 13.86
C GLU A 314 -11.69 32.25 15.32
N TYR A 315 -11.45 33.55 15.52
CA TYR A 315 -11.46 34.20 16.81
C TYR A 315 -12.68 35.12 16.91
N LYS A 316 -12.88 35.75 18.07
CA LYS A 316 -14.00 36.67 18.28
C LYS A 316 -14.06 37.81 17.26
N ASP A 317 -12.92 38.43 16.96
CA ASP A 317 -12.83 39.65 16.16
C ASP A 317 -11.93 39.52 14.91
N ARG A 318 -11.35 38.35 14.67
CA ARG A 318 -10.44 38.12 13.52
C ARG A 318 -10.46 36.70 13.02
N TYR A 319 -9.99 36.54 11.78
CA TYR A 319 -9.75 35.27 11.13
C TYR A 319 -8.26 35.17 10.79
N GLU A 320 -7.65 34.03 11.10
CA GLU A 320 -6.26 33.76 10.74
C GLU A 320 -6.21 32.51 9.87
N GLU A 321 -5.82 32.69 8.62
CA GLU A 321 -5.48 31.56 7.76
C GLU A 321 -4.13 30.99 8.18
N PHE A 322 -4.04 29.67 8.26
CA PHE A 322 -2.78 29.00 8.54
C PHE A 322 -2.52 27.91 7.50
N ALA A 323 -1.28 27.86 7.04
CA ALA A 323 -0.85 26.79 6.14
C ALA A 323 -0.97 25.44 6.85
N SER A 324 -1.44 24.41 6.14
CA SER A 324 -1.47 23.04 6.67
C SER A 324 -0.09 22.48 7.06
N GLY A 325 0.99 23.16 6.64
CA GLY A 325 2.36 22.69 6.85
C GLY A 325 2.60 21.31 6.23
N LEU A 326 1.79 20.90 5.24
CA LEU A 326 1.96 19.65 4.53
C LEU A 326 3.21 19.75 3.67
N GLN A 327 4.33 19.27 4.22
CA GLN A 327 5.49 18.86 3.42
C GLN A 327 5.06 17.85 2.36
N PRO A 328 5.78 17.73 1.23
CA PRO A 328 5.39 16.86 0.13
C PRO A 328 5.24 15.42 0.62
N SER A 329 3.99 15.07 0.93
CA SER A 329 3.61 13.71 1.21
C SER A 329 3.78 12.89 -0.07
N ALA A 330 3.86 11.57 0.08
CA ALA A 330 3.77 10.68 -1.07
C ALA A 330 2.57 11.15 -1.91
N MET A 331 2.82 11.45 -3.19
CA MET A 331 1.91 12.11 -4.14
C MET A 331 0.45 11.66 -4.04
N ARG A 332 0.29 10.40 -3.65
CA ARG A 332 -0.93 9.63 -3.53
C ARG A 332 -1.85 9.97 -2.36
N ILE A 333 -1.30 10.32 -1.19
CA ILE A 333 -2.13 10.68 -0.01
C ILE A 333 -2.37 12.18 0.07
N ARG A 334 -1.69 12.99 -0.77
CA ARG A 334 -1.66 14.47 -0.70
C ARG A 334 -3.04 15.12 -0.67
N CYS A 335 -4.00 14.55 -1.39
CA CYS A 335 -5.35 15.10 -1.50
C CYS A 335 -6.39 14.31 -0.70
N GLU A 336 -5.96 13.39 0.17
CA GLU A 336 -6.89 12.62 0.99
C GLU A 336 -7.49 13.49 2.10
N PRO A 337 -8.83 13.56 2.23
CA PRO A 337 -9.52 14.34 3.26
C PRO A 337 -9.03 14.06 4.68
N TYR A 338 -8.61 12.81 4.95
CA TYR A 338 -8.09 12.41 6.26
C TYR A 338 -6.89 13.23 6.72
N LEU A 339 -5.99 13.60 5.80
CA LEU A 339 -4.82 14.42 6.13
C LEU A 339 -5.25 15.76 6.73
N TYR A 340 -6.18 16.43 6.05
CA TYR A 340 -6.66 17.74 6.44
C TYR A 340 -7.54 17.68 7.69
N PHE A 341 -8.37 16.63 7.81
CA PHE A 341 -9.14 16.34 9.01
C PHE A 341 -8.25 16.21 10.25
N SER A 342 -7.20 15.39 10.17
CA SER A 342 -6.28 15.20 11.31
C SER A 342 -5.53 16.48 11.68
N ARG A 343 -5.26 17.37 10.71
CA ARG A 343 -4.62 18.67 10.97
C ARG A 343 -5.57 19.67 11.61
N ALA A 344 -6.81 19.75 11.13
CA ALA A 344 -7.83 20.59 11.75
C ALA A 344 -8.08 20.18 13.20
N LYS A 345 -8.11 18.87 13.48
CA LYS A 345 -8.21 18.34 14.86
C LYS A 345 -7.03 18.78 15.74
N ALA A 346 -5.81 18.62 15.27
CA ALA A 346 -4.62 19.07 15.99
C ALA A 346 -4.61 20.60 16.20
N ALA A 347 -5.08 21.38 15.22
CA ALA A 347 -5.20 22.82 15.33
C ALA A 347 -6.19 23.21 16.44
N CYS A 348 -7.38 22.58 16.48
CA CYS A 348 -8.35 22.78 17.56
C CYS A 348 -7.73 22.53 18.94
N GLU A 349 -6.99 21.43 19.10
CA GLU A 349 -6.34 21.10 20.37
C GLU A 349 -5.27 22.12 20.78
N SER A 350 -4.51 22.64 19.82
CA SER A 350 -3.43 23.61 20.08
C SER A 350 -3.94 25.03 20.33
N LEU A 351 -5.10 25.40 19.76
CA LEU A 351 -5.66 26.74 19.83
C LEU A 351 -6.71 26.90 20.94
N LYS A 352 -7.22 25.79 21.52
CA LYS A 352 -8.29 25.82 22.53
C LYS A 352 -8.01 26.72 23.73
N ASP A 353 -6.74 26.88 24.09
CA ASP A 353 -6.30 27.67 25.25
C ASP A 353 -5.98 29.13 24.88
N GLN A 354 -6.06 29.50 23.60
CA GLN A 354 -5.86 30.88 23.17
C GLN A 354 -7.10 31.74 23.47
N PRO A 355 -6.90 32.97 23.95
CA PRO A 355 -8.02 33.88 24.20
C PRO A 355 -8.78 34.17 22.90
N ASP A 356 -10.10 34.27 23.03
CA ASP A 356 -11.03 34.58 21.95
C ASP A 356 -11.12 33.54 20.81
N PHE A 357 -10.42 32.41 20.89
CA PHE A 357 -10.55 31.32 19.93
C PHE A 357 -11.96 30.72 19.98
N LYS A 358 -12.59 30.55 18.81
CA LYS A 358 -13.92 29.98 18.67
C LYS A 358 -13.89 28.64 17.95
N ASN A 359 -13.25 28.59 16.79
CA ASN A 359 -13.35 27.41 15.92
C ASN A 359 -12.26 27.33 14.85
N VAL A 360 -12.21 26.20 14.16
CA VAL A 360 -11.47 26.01 12.92
C VAL A 360 -12.46 25.75 11.80
N ARG A 361 -12.25 26.43 10.67
CA ARG A 361 -12.91 26.15 9.40
C ARG A 361 -11.98 25.34 8.52
N LEU A 362 -12.52 24.32 7.86
CA LEU A 362 -11.80 23.47 6.91
C LEU A 362 -12.59 23.42 5.60
N SER A 363 -11.98 23.89 4.53
CA SER A 363 -12.45 23.64 3.15
C SER A 363 -11.37 22.89 2.38
N LEU A 364 -11.79 21.86 1.64
CA LEU A 364 -10.94 21.09 0.74
C LEU A 364 -11.62 21.03 -0.62
N MET A 365 -10.94 21.56 -1.62
CA MET A 365 -11.35 21.55 -3.01
C MET A 365 -10.46 20.59 -3.78
N VAL A 366 -11.06 19.79 -4.65
CA VAL A 366 -10.35 18.76 -5.40
C VAL A 366 -10.82 18.74 -6.84
N ARG A 367 -9.88 18.50 -7.76
CA ARG A 367 -10.18 18.17 -9.15
C ARG A 367 -9.32 17.03 -9.63
N ARG A 368 -9.86 16.27 -10.57
CA ARG A 368 -9.09 15.41 -11.47
C ARG A 368 -8.36 16.28 -12.51
N GLN A 369 -7.27 15.82 -13.08
CA GLN A 369 -6.60 16.51 -14.18
C GLN A 369 -7.55 16.66 -15.39
N THR A 370 -8.47 15.73 -15.59
CA THR A 370 -9.47 15.81 -16.66
C THR A 370 -10.65 16.72 -16.35
N ASP A 371 -10.82 17.16 -15.10
CA ASP A 371 -11.93 18.02 -14.70
C ASP A 371 -11.59 19.50 -14.98
N ALA A 372 -12.56 20.26 -15.50
CA ALA A 372 -12.36 21.67 -15.79
C ALA A 372 -12.26 22.54 -14.53
N GLU A 373 -13.00 22.18 -13.48
CA GLU A 373 -13.18 23.00 -12.27
C GLU A 373 -12.90 22.19 -11.01
N PHE A 374 -12.45 22.88 -9.96
CA PHE A 374 -12.37 22.33 -8.61
C PHE A 374 -13.77 22.14 -8.03
N LYS A 375 -13.96 21.01 -7.35
CA LYS A 375 -15.17 20.70 -6.58
C LYS A 375 -14.83 20.72 -5.10
N GLU A 376 -15.64 21.40 -4.32
CA GLU A 376 -15.52 21.38 -2.86
C GLU A 376 -16.01 20.03 -2.34
N ILE A 377 -15.13 19.29 -1.67
CA ILE A 377 -15.42 17.95 -1.15
C ILE A 377 -15.52 17.91 0.37
N VAL A 378 -14.94 18.89 1.06
CA VAL A 378 -15.10 19.11 2.50
C VAL A 378 -15.38 20.59 2.70
N ASN A 379 -16.43 20.89 3.46
CA ASN A 379 -16.74 22.24 3.92
C ASN A 379 -17.29 22.18 5.33
N ILE A 380 -16.40 22.30 6.32
CA ILE A 380 -16.72 22.27 7.73
C ILE A 380 -16.43 23.66 8.30
N LYS A 381 -17.47 24.35 8.77
CA LYS A 381 -17.36 25.70 9.33
C LYS A 381 -17.10 25.69 10.83
N ASP A 382 -17.43 24.60 11.50
CA ASP A 382 -17.44 24.52 12.94
C ASP A 382 -16.70 23.28 13.46
N PHE A 383 -15.49 23.03 12.94
CA PHE A 383 -14.78 21.77 13.11
C PHE A 383 -14.54 21.38 14.57
N CYS A 384 -14.18 22.32 15.44
CA CYS A 384 -13.85 22.05 16.83
C CYS A 384 -15.09 21.79 17.72
N THR A 385 -16.26 22.26 17.30
CA THR A 385 -17.52 22.15 18.06
C THR A 385 -18.46 21.09 17.47
N GLY A 386 -18.39 20.86 16.16
CA GLY A 386 -19.07 19.77 15.50
C GLY A 386 -18.34 18.48 15.82
N ASN A 387 -19.06 17.50 16.39
CA ASN A 387 -18.51 16.19 16.76
C ASN A 387 -18.20 15.33 15.52
N TYR A 388 -17.35 15.81 14.62
CA TYR A 388 -16.95 15.10 13.42
C TYR A 388 -15.96 14.00 13.78
N GLN A 389 -16.18 12.81 13.21
CA GLN A 389 -15.26 11.68 13.31
C GLN A 389 -14.90 11.20 11.90
N PHE A 390 -13.68 10.70 11.74
CA PHE A 390 -13.26 10.05 10.50
C PHE A 390 -13.42 8.54 10.63
N ASN A 391 -14.30 7.95 9.83
CA ASN A 391 -14.48 6.51 9.76
C ASN A 391 -13.69 5.92 8.59
N SER A 392 -12.62 5.15 8.87
CA SER A 392 -11.85 4.46 7.82
C SER A 392 -12.57 3.29 7.16
N PHE A 393 -13.57 2.72 7.84
CA PHE A 393 -14.34 1.57 7.39
C PHE A 393 -15.80 1.95 7.12
N GLY A 394 -16.06 3.21 6.76
CA GLY A 394 -17.40 3.66 6.53
C GLY A 394 -17.43 4.96 5.75
N ARG A 395 -18.64 5.42 5.48
CA ARG A 395 -18.87 6.70 4.83
C ARG A 395 -18.79 7.82 5.86
N ASN A 396 -18.20 8.93 5.46
CA ASN A 396 -18.06 10.16 6.21
C ASN A 396 -19.05 11.17 5.62
N GLU A 397 -20.10 11.49 6.37
CA GLU A 397 -21.21 12.31 5.87
C GLU A 397 -20.79 13.74 5.48
N TRP A 398 -19.69 14.22 6.06
CA TRP A 398 -19.10 15.53 5.78
C TRP A 398 -18.20 15.57 4.54
N ILE A 399 -17.96 14.41 3.89
CA ILE A 399 -17.27 14.32 2.59
C ILE A 399 -18.32 14.24 1.48
N GLN A 400 -18.31 15.20 0.56
CA GLN A 400 -19.26 15.31 -0.54
C GLN A 400 -18.58 15.00 -1.89
N TRP A 401 -19.10 14.04 -2.64
CA TRP A 401 -18.71 13.76 -4.03
C TRP A 401 -19.83 13.16 -4.88
#